data_AF-A0A3C0WTF1-F1
#
_entry.id   AF-A0A3C0WTF1-F1
#
_cell.length_a   1.000
_cell.length_b   1.000
_cell.length_c   1.000
_cell.angle_alpha   90.00
_cell.angle_beta   90.00
_cell.angle_gamma   90.00
#
_symmetry.space_group_name_H-M   'P 1'
#
loop_
_entity.id
_entity.type
_entity.pdbx_description
1 polymer ?
#
loop_
_entity_poly.entity_id
_entity_poly.type
_entity_poly.pdbx_seq_one_letter_code
_entity_poly.pdbx_strand_id
1 'polypeptide(L)'
;MVWDQNANGSWDFLEEKSADLNGHFQFDPRENWDDDPGDLDHRLDLYLVYESVYHKGQSNEHKVTDLNNQSYWWNIQGQYVRWNVSNGTFSLTDVLPPEPDSRAKAIWLFEDIVHAYWLVPGDPGPARIRWEQGTKCTTVLGVQVCSAIFAPIPSPNGVFIPDELESVNSQDIVVHETTHEYMANSNGFWYPFGAGIESFLQCVVQTHGFFDSKTAACAYTEGWADFVAIEVNKSFDPNDNCFDWDANHCGGFSQNIETPHRGDGRNEGDTVEGRVAGSLWDLYDTNNESFDRSSVDWSSIWAIQRATGTFNFRAFWDTWGAQSQTNAVYNKHNAVQSLYQNSIDYDNAPTSSPVSDVVMLQGMTRDNAVDLWSGPFNDQESARSEMTYSVVNTSANCGARIDSNHYVDIDLRFYPTFIGICNVTIRANDGIKTVDNVFRENILRIAGRNFLPLIISNLDGSGVDSAASSISPSAEKEVFPLISAYPAPMESNNNDSEAQSTFNPDNNPYPAPQP
;
A
#
# COMPACT_ATOMS: atom_id res chain seq x y z
N MET A 1 -18.36 -29.06 14.94
CA MET A 1 -19.57 -29.78 15.40
C MET A 1 -19.27 -30.55 16.67
N VAL A 2 -20.23 -30.69 17.58
CA VAL A 2 -20.16 -31.54 18.78
C VAL A 2 -21.22 -32.64 18.69
N TRP A 3 -20.80 -33.82 19.09
CA TRP A 3 -21.54 -35.06 18.96
C TRP A 3 -21.46 -35.87 20.25
N ASP A 4 -22.47 -36.69 20.47
CA ASP A 4 -22.54 -37.71 21.51
C ASP A 4 -22.24 -39.09 20.92
N GLN A 5 -21.47 -39.92 21.62
CA GLN A 5 -21.13 -41.26 21.16
C GLN A 5 -21.95 -42.31 21.90
N ASN A 6 -22.77 -43.03 21.13
CA ASN A 6 -23.68 -44.00 21.71
C ASN A 6 -22.98 -45.32 22.08
N ALA A 7 -23.51 -46.01 23.10
CA ALA A 7 -23.00 -47.29 23.58
C ALA A 7 -22.98 -48.41 22.52
N ASN A 8 -23.83 -48.30 21.48
CA ASN A 8 -23.89 -49.24 20.35
C ASN A 8 -22.96 -48.84 19.17
N GLY A 9 -22.25 -47.71 19.28
CA GLY A 9 -21.41 -47.12 18.23
C GLY A 9 -22.14 -46.22 17.22
N SER A 10 -23.41 -45.87 17.44
CA SER A 10 -24.09 -44.75 16.77
C SER A 10 -23.66 -43.40 17.37
N TRP A 11 -24.19 -42.33 16.79
CA TRP A 11 -23.75 -40.97 17.09
C TRP A 11 -24.95 -40.04 17.02
N ASP A 12 -25.11 -39.20 18.03
CA ASP A 12 -26.13 -38.16 18.04
C ASP A 12 -25.50 -36.78 17.81
N PHE A 13 -25.96 -36.10 16.77
CA PHE A 13 -25.55 -34.73 16.50
C PHE A 13 -26.17 -33.81 17.54
N LEU A 14 -25.32 -33.10 18.29
CA LEU A 14 -25.78 -32.18 19.32
C LEU A 14 -25.86 -30.76 18.77
N GLU A 15 -24.76 -30.24 18.22
CA GLU A 15 -24.67 -28.84 17.80
C GLU A 15 -23.53 -28.56 16.81
N GLU A 16 -23.67 -27.46 16.08
CA GLU A 16 -22.64 -26.89 15.21
C GLU A 16 -22.40 -25.42 15.54
N LYS A 17 -21.12 -25.04 15.57
CA LYS A 17 -20.64 -23.66 15.75
C LYS A 17 -19.41 -23.47 14.88
N SER A 18 -19.23 -22.24 14.39
CA SER A 18 -17.98 -21.79 13.77
C SER A 18 -17.03 -21.24 14.83
N ALA A 19 -15.73 -21.45 14.61
CA ALA A 19 -14.70 -20.78 15.39
C ALA A 19 -14.61 -19.30 15.02
N ASP A 20 -14.18 -18.49 15.98
CA ASP A 20 -13.73 -17.12 15.74
C ASP A 20 -12.31 -17.08 15.14
N LEU A 21 -11.81 -15.87 14.91
CA LEU A 21 -10.48 -15.60 14.33
C LEU A 21 -9.31 -16.19 15.13
N ASN A 22 -9.51 -16.48 16.41
CA ASN A 22 -8.47 -17.06 17.26
C ASN A 22 -8.64 -18.59 17.40
N GLY A 23 -9.49 -19.20 16.56
CA GLY A 23 -9.84 -20.62 16.65
C GLY A 23 -10.74 -20.95 17.84
N HIS A 24 -11.27 -19.96 18.55
CA HIS A 24 -12.10 -20.19 19.73
C HIS A 24 -13.57 -20.41 19.32
N PHE A 25 -14.21 -21.40 19.93
CA PHE A 25 -15.64 -21.68 19.74
C PHE A 25 -16.26 -22.05 21.08
N GLN A 26 -17.55 -21.73 21.23
CA GLN A 26 -18.34 -22.10 22.39
C GLN A 26 -19.72 -22.57 21.93
N PHE A 27 -20.11 -23.75 22.39
CA PHE A 27 -21.45 -24.29 22.21
C PHE A 27 -22.40 -23.75 23.27
N ASP A 28 -23.68 -23.68 22.94
CA ASP A 28 -24.70 -23.26 23.89
C ASP A 28 -24.84 -24.30 25.03
N PRO A 29 -25.24 -23.90 26.25
CA PRO A 29 -25.43 -24.84 27.35
C PRO A 29 -26.40 -25.97 26.97
N ARG A 30 -26.00 -27.22 27.24
CA ARG A 30 -26.80 -28.42 27.00
C ARG A 30 -27.09 -29.15 28.30
N GLU A 31 -28.23 -29.82 28.33
CA GLU A 31 -28.51 -30.81 29.38
C GLU A 31 -27.56 -31.98 29.21
N ASN A 32 -26.85 -32.34 30.29
CA ASN A 32 -25.93 -33.46 30.30
C ASN A 32 -26.70 -34.76 30.56
N TRP A 33 -27.48 -35.16 29.56
CA TRP A 33 -28.32 -36.34 29.62
C TRP A 33 -28.27 -37.12 28.30
N ASP A 34 -27.86 -38.37 28.38
CA ASP A 34 -27.87 -39.34 27.28
C ASP A 34 -29.03 -40.35 27.45
N ASP A 35 -29.85 -40.47 26.40
CA ASP A 35 -31.02 -41.35 26.33
C ASP A 35 -30.70 -42.74 25.75
N ASP A 36 -29.42 -43.08 25.61
CA ASP A 36 -29.02 -44.28 24.91
C ASP A 36 -29.42 -45.60 25.59
N PRO A 37 -30.05 -46.52 24.85
CA PRO A 37 -30.45 -47.80 25.39
C PRO A 37 -29.23 -48.68 25.67
N GLY A 38 -28.87 -48.77 26.95
CA GLY A 38 -27.79 -49.64 27.43
C GLY A 38 -26.72 -48.91 28.21
N ASP A 39 -26.74 -47.57 28.24
CA ASP A 39 -25.89 -46.84 29.17
C ASP A 39 -26.49 -46.88 30.59
N LEU A 40 -25.64 -47.18 31.57
CA LEU A 40 -26.00 -47.13 33.00
C LEU A 40 -25.75 -45.74 33.59
N ASP A 41 -24.99 -44.91 32.89
CA ASP A 41 -24.62 -43.56 33.27
C ASP A 41 -25.08 -42.61 32.16
N HIS A 42 -26.22 -41.96 32.37
CA HIS A 42 -26.90 -41.11 31.39
C HIS A 42 -26.18 -39.78 31.16
N ARG A 43 -24.85 -39.73 31.14
CA ARG A 43 -24.08 -38.51 30.90
C ARG A 43 -23.48 -38.58 29.50
N LEU A 44 -23.47 -37.46 28.81
CA LEU A 44 -23.01 -37.39 27.43
C LEU A 44 -21.56 -37.86 27.28
N ASP A 45 -21.31 -38.57 26.19
CA ASP A 45 -20.02 -39.06 25.72
C ASP A 45 -19.53 -38.17 24.56
N LEU A 46 -18.96 -37.02 24.92
CA LEU A 46 -18.72 -35.95 23.96
C LEU A 46 -17.47 -36.18 23.10
N TYR A 47 -17.58 -35.88 21.81
CA TYR A 47 -16.44 -35.67 20.93
C TYR A 47 -16.73 -34.57 19.88
N LEU A 48 -15.67 -34.09 19.23
CA LEU A 48 -15.77 -33.07 18.20
C LEU A 48 -15.57 -33.66 16.80
N VAL A 49 -16.25 -33.04 15.84
CA VAL A 49 -15.95 -33.18 14.42
C VAL A 49 -15.67 -31.78 13.87
N TYR A 50 -14.47 -31.60 13.34
CA TYR A 50 -14.10 -30.43 12.57
C TYR A 50 -14.40 -30.69 11.10
N GLU A 51 -14.91 -29.68 10.41
CA GLU A 51 -15.15 -29.71 8.97
C GLU A 51 -14.42 -28.52 8.35
N SER A 52 -13.73 -28.77 7.24
CA SER A 52 -12.98 -27.76 6.49
C SER A 52 -13.90 -26.90 5.62
N VAL A 53 -14.97 -26.35 6.22
CA VAL A 53 -15.96 -25.49 5.57
C VAL A 53 -16.29 -24.32 6.48
N TYR A 54 -16.22 -23.11 5.92
CA TYR A 54 -16.67 -21.89 6.55
C TYR A 54 -17.80 -21.28 5.71
N HIS A 55 -18.92 -20.97 6.37
CA HIS A 55 -20.12 -20.40 5.75
C HIS A 55 -20.33 -18.95 6.21
N LYS A 56 -20.21 -17.99 5.29
CA LYS A 56 -20.73 -16.63 5.50
C LYS A 56 -21.91 -16.37 4.57
N GLY A 57 -23.09 -16.85 4.98
CA GLY A 57 -24.29 -16.86 4.14
C GLY A 57 -24.29 -18.01 3.13
N GLN A 58 -25.27 -18.02 2.21
CA GLN A 58 -25.47 -19.15 1.29
C GLN A 58 -24.53 -19.17 0.06
N SER A 59 -23.85 -18.06 -0.26
CA SER A 59 -23.02 -17.94 -1.47
C SER A 59 -21.51 -17.88 -1.22
N ASN A 60 -21.06 -17.63 0.01
CA ASN A 60 -19.65 -17.41 0.34
C ASN A 60 -19.13 -18.55 1.20
N GLU A 61 -18.99 -19.70 0.55
CA GLU A 61 -18.42 -20.90 1.14
C GLU A 61 -16.90 -20.91 0.90
N HIS A 62 -16.14 -21.02 1.98
CA HIS A 62 -14.69 -21.27 1.93
C HIS A 62 -14.47 -22.71 2.35
N LYS A 63 -13.81 -23.53 1.51
CA LYS A 63 -13.62 -24.94 1.86
C LYS A 63 -12.40 -25.60 1.24
N VAL A 64 -11.94 -26.64 1.94
CA VAL A 64 -10.97 -27.60 1.42
C VAL A 64 -11.72 -28.88 1.06
N THR A 65 -11.46 -29.41 -0.13
CA THR A 65 -12.11 -30.64 -0.63
C THR A 65 -11.08 -31.58 -1.25
N ASP A 66 -11.40 -32.87 -1.24
CA ASP A 66 -10.70 -33.84 -2.07
C ASP A 66 -10.98 -33.62 -3.58
N LEU A 67 -10.34 -34.42 -4.43
CA LEU A 67 -10.55 -34.35 -5.88
C LEU A 67 -11.96 -34.82 -6.32
N ASN A 68 -12.70 -35.49 -5.44
CA ASN A 68 -14.09 -35.90 -5.63
C ASN A 68 -15.09 -34.88 -5.06
N ASN A 69 -14.62 -33.69 -4.67
CA ASN A 69 -15.42 -32.61 -4.12
C ASN A 69 -16.10 -32.94 -2.78
N GLN A 70 -15.51 -33.84 -2.00
CA GLN A 70 -15.89 -34.10 -0.61
C GLN A 70 -15.10 -33.20 0.31
N SER A 71 -15.78 -32.52 1.25
CA SER A 71 -15.12 -31.74 2.29
C SER A 71 -14.36 -32.66 3.24
N TYR A 72 -13.24 -32.17 3.78
CA TYR A 72 -12.52 -32.91 4.80
C TYR A 72 -13.23 -32.79 6.14
N TRP A 73 -13.52 -33.95 6.72
CA TRP A 73 -13.99 -34.05 8.09
C TRP A 73 -12.92 -34.70 8.92
N TRP A 74 -12.75 -34.16 10.12
CA TRP A 74 -11.91 -34.76 11.11
C TRP A 74 -12.71 -35.02 12.36
N ASN A 75 -12.97 -36.32 12.54
CA ASN A 75 -13.63 -36.87 13.69
C ASN A 75 -12.59 -37.26 14.74
N ILE A 76 -12.74 -36.78 15.95
CA ILE A 76 -11.82 -37.15 17.03
C ILE A 76 -12.29 -38.45 17.71
N GLN A 77 -12.67 -39.44 16.91
CA GLN A 77 -13.29 -40.67 17.40
C GLN A 77 -12.27 -41.63 18.03
N GLY A 78 -12.69 -42.33 19.08
CA GLY A 78 -11.86 -43.30 19.81
C GLY A 78 -11.17 -42.67 21.02
N GLN A 79 -9.86 -42.42 20.95
CA GLN A 79 -9.02 -42.05 22.11
C GLN A 79 -9.37 -40.71 22.77
N TYR A 80 -10.16 -39.88 22.12
CA TYR A 80 -10.43 -38.52 22.57
C TYR A 80 -11.91 -38.29 22.90
N VAL A 81 -12.75 -39.32 22.77
CA VAL A 81 -14.11 -39.28 23.30
C VAL A 81 -14.03 -39.09 24.80
N ARG A 82 -14.79 -38.13 25.30
CA ARG A 82 -14.81 -37.73 26.70
C ARG A 82 -16.00 -38.41 27.32
N TRP A 83 -15.74 -39.62 27.79
CA TRP A 83 -16.76 -40.46 28.36
C TRP A 83 -17.34 -39.83 29.62
N ASN A 84 -18.67 -39.82 29.72
CA ASN A 84 -19.42 -39.50 30.90
C ASN A 84 -19.01 -38.15 31.50
N VAL A 85 -19.10 -37.09 30.69
CA VAL A 85 -18.63 -35.76 31.09
C VAL A 85 -19.33 -35.29 32.38
N SER A 86 -18.59 -34.62 33.24
CA SER A 86 -19.17 -34.05 34.47
C SER A 86 -19.99 -32.80 34.15
N ASN A 87 -21.03 -32.54 34.94
CA ASN A 87 -21.77 -31.28 34.88
C ASN A 87 -20.84 -30.07 35.07
N GLY A 88 -21.13 -28.99 34.34
CA GLY A 88 -20.40 -27.72 34.42
C GLY A 88 -19.77 -27.33 33.08
N THR A 89 -18.77 -26.45 33.14
CA THR A 89 -18.00 -26.07 31.95
C THR A 89 -17.00 -27.15 31.61
N PHE A 90 -17.15 -27.72 30.41
CA PHE A 90 -16.23 -28.69 29.85
C PHE A 90 -15.38 -28.01 28.77
N SER A 91 -14.06 -28.25 28.80
CA SER A 91 -13.12 -27.63 27.87
C SER A 91 -12.43 -28.69 27.02
N LEU A 92 -12.42 -28.43 25.71
CA LEU A 92 -11.84 -29.28 24.67
C LEU A 92 -10.63 -28.54 24.09
N THR A 93 -9.53 -28.44 24.85
CA THR A 93 -8.37 -27.58 24.52
C THR A 93 -7.24 -28.26 23.76
N ASP A 94 -7.14 -29.60 23.78
CA ASP A 94 -5.90 -30.30 23.43
C ASP A 94 -6.08 -31.33 22.32
N VAL A 95 -6.72 -30.95 21.21
CA VAL A 95 -6.98 -31.94 20.16
C VAL A 95 -6.75 -31.41 18.76
N LEU A 96 -5.53 -30.94 18.51
CA LEU A 96 -4.92 -31.07 17.19
C LEU A 96 -4.58 -32.55 16.93
N PRO A 97 -4.62 -33.04 15.69
CA PRO A 97 -4.40 -34.45 15.44
C PRO A 97 -2.93 -34.72 15.75
N PRO A 98 -2.59 -35.83 16.42
CA PRO A 98 -1.19 -36.21 16.48
C PRO A 98 -0.70 -36.42 15.04
N GLU A 99 0.37 -35.72 14.67
CA GLU A 99 1.20 -36.09 13.51
C GLU A 99 1.40 -37.62 13.55
N PRO A 100 1.04 -38.37 12.48
CA PRO A 100 1.06 -37.97 11.07
C PRO A 100 -0.30 -38.07 10.33
N ASP A 101 -1.42 -37.69 10.94
CA ASP A 101 -2.73 -37.73 10.23
C ASP A 101 -2.74 -36.74 9.05
N SER A 102 -2.90 -37.26 7.84
CA SER A 102 -2.97 -36.43 6.62
C SER A 102 -4.16 -35.47 6.60
N ARG A 103 -5.18 -35.71 7.42
CA ARG A 103 -6.29 -34.77 7.63
C ARG A 103 -5.87 -33.49 8.34
N ALA A 104 -4.74 -33.50 9.07
CA ALA A 104 -4.14 -32.30 9.67
C ALA A 104 -3.87 -31.23 8.61
N LYS A 105 -3.24 -31.64 7.51
CA LYS A 105 -2.88 -30.76 6.41
C LYS A 105 -4.10 -30.09 5.78
N ALA A 106 -5.19 -30.82 5.58
CA ALA A 106 -6.42 -30.25 5.04
C ALA A 106 -7.03 -29.18 5.97
N ILE A 107 -6.82 -29.28 7.29
CA ILE A 107 -7.23 -28.24 8.24
C ILE A 107 -6.28 -27.04 8.20
N TRP A 108 -4.97 -27.23 8.07
CA TRP A 108 -4.04 -26.10 7.91
C TRP A 108 -4.33 -25.31 6.64
N LEU A 109 -4.53 -26.00 5.51
CA LEU A 109 -5.00 -25.37 4.27
C LEU A 109 -6.32 -24.61 4.47
N PHE A 110 -7.20 -25.11 5.34
CA PHE A 110 -8.47 -24.47 5.65
C PHE A 110 -8.28 -23.21 6.52
N GLU A 111 -7.36 -23.24 7.48
CA GLU A 111 -6.99 -22.07 8.29
C GLU A 111 -6.43 -20.97 7.39
N ASP A 112 -5.53 -21.30 6.46
CA ASP A 112 -4.92 -20.34 5.54
C ASP A 112 -5.96 -19.62 4.67
N ILE A 113 -6.96 -20.33 4.11
CA ILE A 113 -8.02 -19.67 3.32
C ILE A 113 -8.96 -18.82 4.17
N VAL A 114 -9.17 -19.20 5.43
CA VAL A 114 -10.01 -18.44 6.36
C VAL A 114 -9.26 -17.17 6.77
N HIS A 115 -7.95 -17.25 7.04
CA HIS A 115 -7.09 -16.09 7.28
C HIS A 115 -7.12 -15.11 6.10
N ALA A 116 -6.96 -15.60 4.88
CA ALA A 116 -7.07 -14.78 3.67
C ALA A 116 -8.44 -14.09 3.57
N TYR A 117 -9.53 -14.81 3.82
CA TYR A 117 -10.89 -14.26 3.78
C TYR A 117 -11.10 -13.10 4.74
N TRP A 118 -10.59 -13.22 5.96
CA TRP A 118 -10.87 -12.25 7.02
C TRP A 118 -10.07 -10.96 6.90
N LEU A 119 -8.89 -11.00 6.28
CA LEU A 119 -8.03 -9.84 6.12
C LEU A 119 -8.32 -9.07 4.83
N VAL A 120 -8.85 -9.73 3.80
CA VAL A 120 -9.22 -9.06 2.56
C VAL A 120 -10.42 -8.10 2.77
N PRO A 121 -10.37 -6.83 2.31
CA PRO A 121 -11.40 -5.84 2.61
C PRO A 121 -12.70 -6.09 1.83
N GLY A 122 -13.77 -6.32 2.60
CA GLY A 122 -15.10 -6.61 2.06
C GLY A 122 -15.27 -8.11 1.81
N ASP A 123 -16.14 -8.46 0.88
CA ASP A 123 -16.45 -9.86 0.57
C ASP A 123 -15.82 -10.24 -0.78
N PRO A 124 -14.74 -11.03 -0.80
CA PRO A 124 -14.09 -11.45 -2.05
C PRO A 124 -14.79 -12.64 -2.72
N GLY A 125 -15.92 -13.12 -2.19
CA GLY A 125 -16.63 -14.29 -2.70
C GLY A 125 -16.10 -15.62 -2.14
N PRO A 126 -16.54 -16.76 -2.69
CA PRO A 126 -16.14 -18.08 -2.21
C PRO A 126 -14.68 -18.42 -2.57
N ALA A 127 -14.07 -19.33 -1.81
CA ALA A 127 -12.79 -19.93 -2.18
C ALA A 127 -12.83 -21.45 -2.00
N ARG A 128 -12.11 -22.17 -2.86
CA ARG A 128 -12.05 -23.64 -2.79
C ARG A 128 -10.65 -24.16 -3.06
N ILE A 129 -10.10 -24.84 -2.06
CA ILE A 129 -8.91 -25.67 -2.23
C ILE A 129 -9.28 -27.11 -2.58
N ARG A 130 -8.54 -27.66 -3.53
CA ARG A 130 -8.47 -29.06 -3.93
C ARG A 130 -7.14 -29.61 -3.47
N TRP A 131 -7.19 -30.56 -2.56
CA TRP A 131 -6.01 -31.24 -2.08
C TRP A 131 -6.37 -32.70 -1.81
N GLU A 132 -5.46 -33.63 -2.08
CA GLU A 132 -5.63 -35.04 -1.74
C GLU A 132 -4.26 -35.66 -1.44
N GLN A 133 -4.17 -36.42 -0.35
CA GLN A 133 -2.92 -37.07 0.06
C GLN A 133 -2.35 -37.94 -1.06
N GLY A 134 -1.05 -37.78 -1.33
CA GLY A 134 -0.32 -38.49 -2.38
C GLY A 134 -0.55 -37.94 -3.79
N THR A 135 -1.47 -36.99 -3.98
CA THR A 135 -1.69 -36.34 -5.28
C THR A 135 -0.72 -35.18 -5.44
N LYS A 136 0.16 -35.28 -6.44
CA LYS A 136 1.20 -34.29 -6.74
C LYS A 136 0.90 -33.41 -7.95
N CYS A 137 -0.06 -33.83 -8.79
CA CYS A 137 -0.33 -33.15 -10.04
C CYS A 137 -1.83 -33.12 -10.34
N THR A 138 -2.25 -32.09 -11.05
CA THR A 138 -3.58 -31.93 -11.64
C THR A 138 -3.47 -31.79 -13.16
N THR A 139 -4.60 -31.64 -13.85
CA THR A 139 -4.65 -31.38 -15.29
C THR A 139 -5.40 -30.09 -15.58
N VAL A 140 -4.73 -29.15 -16.24
CA VAL A 140 -5.29 -27.86 -16.65
C VAL A 140 -5.28 -27.80 -18.18
N LEU A 141 -6.46 -27.74 -18.79
CA LEU A 141 -6.62 -27.72 -20.26
C LEU A 141 -5.88 -28.85 -20.99
N GLY A 142 -5.79 -30.04 -20.37
CA GLY A 142 -5.11 -31.20 -20.93
C GLY A 142 -3.59 -31.23 -20.70
N VAL A 143 -3.03 -30.23 -20.01
CA VAL A 143 -1.63 -30.19 -19.60
C VAL A 143 -1.52 -30.62 -18.13
N GLN A 144 -0.60 -31.53 -17.84
CA GLN A 144 -0.30 -31.92 -16.47
C GLN A 144 0.47 -30.79 -15.76
N VAL A 145 -0.03 -30.37 -14.60
CA VAL A 145 0.58 -29.34 -13.74
C VAL A 145 0.89 -29.98 -12.39
N CYS A 146 2.13 -29.84 -11.91
CA CYS A 146 2.59 -30.45 -10.66
C CYS A 146 3.06 -29.39 -9.65
N SER A 147 2.42 -28.22 -9.68
CA SER A 147 2.61 -27.11 -8.75
C SER A 147 1.27 -26.68 -8.19
N ALA A 148 1.29 -25.86 -7.14
CA ALA A 148 0.12 -25.10 -6.74
C ALA A 148 -0.35 -24.22 -7.91
N ILE A 149 -1.68 -24.07 -8.02
CA ILE A 149 -2.32 -23.36 -9.14
C ILE A 149 -3.78 -23.06 -8.85
N PHE A 150 -4.21 -21.84 -9.12
CA PHE A 150 -5.61 -21.49 -9.31
C PHE A 150 -6.02 -21.61 -10.79
N ALA A 151 -7.08 -22.37 -11.04
CA ALA A 151 -7.66 -22.41 -12.38
C ALA A 151 -9.20 -22.57 -12.33
N PRO A 152 -9.97 -21.55 -12.77
CA PRO A 152 -11.44 -21.52 -12.74
C PRO A 152 -12.07 -22.30 -13.91
N ILE A 153 -11.40 -23.36 -14.36
CA ILE A 153 -11.85 -24.25 -15.43
C ILE A 153 -12.32 -25.58 -14.80
N PRO A 154 -13.04 -26.45 -15.54
CA PRO A 154 -13.68 -27.64 -14.96
C PRO A 154 -12.79 -28.59 -14.14
N SER A 155 -11.47 -28.54 -14.31
CA SER A 155 -10.49 -29.21 -13.45
C SER A 155 -9.28 -28.28 -13.28
N PRO A 156 -8.89 -27.91 -12.05
CA PRO A 156 -9.40 -28.34 -10.74
C PRO A 156 -10.71 -27.68 -10.27
N ASN A 157 -11.17 -26.60 -10.94
CA ASN A 157 -12.30 -25.77 -10.50
C ASN A 157 -12.12 -25.29 -9.06
N GLY A 158 -11.16 -24.37 -8.90
CA GLY A 158 -10.67 -23.83 -7.63
C GLY A 158 -9.15 -23.75 -7.62
N VAL A 159 -8.59 -23.63 -6.43
CA VAL A 159 -7.16 -23.76 -6.12
C VAL A 159 -6.80 -25.24 -6.03
N PHE A 160 -5.73 -25.68 -6.67
CA PHE A 160 -5.13 -26.98 -6.43
C PHE A 160 -3.82 -26.81 -5.67
N ILE A 161 -3.67 -27.56 -4.58
CA ILE A 161 -2.41 -27.64 -3.81
C ILE A 161 -1.89 -29.07 -3.93
N PRO A 162 -0.66 -29.30 -4.43
CA PRO A 162 -0.09 -30.64 -4.48
C PRO A 162 0.32 -31.10 -3.06
N ASP A 163 0.20 -32.39 -2.76
CA ASP A 163 0.73 -33.00 -1.52
C ASP A 163 2.25 -33.16 -1.60
N GLU A 164 2.93 -32.02 -1.67
CA GLU A 164 4.37 -31.88 -1.59
C GLU A 164 4.69 -30.93 -0.43
N LEU A 165 5.76 -31.23 0.31
CA LEU A 165 6.10 -30.52 1.54
C LEU A 165 6.27 -29.01 1.34
N GLU A 166 6.74 -28.60 0.17
CA GLU A 166 6.95 -27.19 -0.19
C GLU A 166 5.61 -26.46 -0.40
N SER A 167 4.60 -27.10 -0.99
CA SER A 167 3.31 -26.44 -1.26
C SER A 167 2.31 -26.56 -0.12
N VAL A 168 2.15 -27.75 0.45
CA VAL A 168 1.11 -27.99 1.46
C VAL A 168 1.44 -27.40 2.84
N ASN A 169 2.70 -27.06 3.08
CA ASN A 169 3.16 -26.46 4.33
C ASN A 169 3.54 -24.98 4.18
N SER A 170 3.44 -24.40 2.97
CA SER A 170 3.67 -22.96 2.76
C SER A 170 2.33 -22.24 2.81
N GLN A 171 2.13 -21.44 3.86
CA GLN A 171 0.93 -20.61 4.00
C GLN A 171 0.86 -19.57 2.88
N ASP A 172 2.02 -19.03 2.47
CA ASP A 172 2.10 -18.05 1.38
C ASP A 172 1.60 -18.60 0.06
N ILE A 173 2.00 -19.82 -0.32
CA ILE A 173 1.50 -20.46 -1.55
C ILE A 173 -0.02 -20.61 -1.49
N VAL A 174 -0.57 -21.02 -0.34
CA VAL A 174 -2.00 -21.25 -0.19
C VAL A 174 -2.78 -19.95 -0.33
N VAL A 175 -2.34 -18.88 0.34
CA VAL A 175 -2.96 -17.56 0.27
C VAL A 175 -2.76 -16.93 -1.11
N HIS A 176 -1.59 -17.09 -1.72
CA HIS A 176 -1.27 -16.63 -3.09
C HIS A 176 -2.30 -17.20 -4.08
N GLU A 177 -2.47 -18.53 -4.12
CA GLU A 177 -3.42 -19.14 -5.06
C GLU A 177 -4.88 -18.77 -4.76
N THR A 178 -5.22 -18.65 -3.47
CA THR A 178 -6.55 -18.20 -3.04
C THR A 178 -6.81 -16.76 -3.50
N THR A 179 -5.78 -15.92 -3.54
CA THR A 179 -5.89 -14.55 -4.01
C THR A 179 -6.25 -14.48 -5.49
N HIS A 180 -5.70 -15.37 -6.34
CA HIS A 180 -6.12 -15.47 -7.74
C HIS A 180 -7.63 -15.80 -7.86
N GLU A 181 -8.18 -16.64 -6.96
CA GLU A 181 -9.62 -16.91 -6.90
C GLU A 181 -10.43 -15.67 -6.52
N TYR A 182 -9.97 -14.89 -5.54
CA TYR A 182 -10.59 -13.61 -5.17
C TYR A 182 -10.56 -12.58 -6.29
N MET A 183 -9.47 -12.53 -7.06
CA MET A 183 -9.41 -11.70 -8.26
C MET A 183 -10.46 -12.15 -9.29
N ALA A 184 -10.61 -13.46 -9.50
CA ALA A 184 -11.61 -14.00 -10.43
C ALA A 184 -13.05 -13.71 -10.00
N ASN A 185 -13.34 -13.84 -8.71
CA ASN A 185 -14.66 -13.52 -8.16
C ASN A 185 -15.00 -12.02 -8.35
N SER A 186 -14.03 -11.14 -8.13
CA SER A 186 -14.23 -9.69 -8.24
C SER A 186 -14.38 -9.22 -9.69
N ASN A 187 -13.55 -9.75 -10.59
CA ASN A 187 -13.44 -9.26 -11.97
C ASN A 187 -14.16 -10.14 -13.00
N GLY A 188 -14.82 -11.21 -12.57
CA GLY A 188 -15.39 -12.28 -13.41
C GLY A 188 -14.34 -13.24 -13.99
N PHE A 189 -13.07 -12.83 -14.02
CA PHE A 189 -11.91 -13.65 -14.32
C PHE A 189 -10.64 -12.93 -13.83
N TRP A 190 -9.58 -13.66 -13.49
CA TRP A 190 -8.37 -13.08 -12.88
C TRP A 190 -7.28 -12.71 -13.89
N TYR A 191 -7.16 -13.45 -15.00
CA TYR A 191 -6.15 -13.22 -16.04
C TYR A 191 -6.75 -12.80 -17.39
N PRO A 192 -6.30 -11.69 -18.02
CA PRO A 192 -6.95 -11.20 -19.23
C PRO A 192 -6.71 -12.15 -20.43
N PHE A 193 -7.71 -12.92 -20.85
CA PHE A 193 -7.64 -13.73 -22.08
C PHE A 193 -7.43 -12.90 -23.35
N GLY A 194 -7.64 -11.57 -23.29
CA GLY A 194 -7.28 -10.65 -24.37
C GLY A 194 -5.78 -10.70 -24.72
N ALA A 195 -4.92 -11.19 -23.81
CA ALA A 195 -3.51 -11.46 -24.07
C ALA A 195 -3.25 -12.80 -24.81
N GLY A 196 -4.29 -13.58 -25.07
CA GLY A 196 -4.23 -14.89 -25.73
C GLY A 196 -4.01 -16.05 -24.74
N ILE A 197 -4.46 -17.25 -25.15
CA ILE A 197 -4.34 -18.48 -24.35
C ILE A 197 -2.87 -18.88 -24.12
N GLU A 198 -1.96 -18.56 -25.06
CA GLU A 198 -0.54 -18.86 -24.93
C GLU A 198 0.11 -18.08 -23.78
N SER A 199 -0.26 -16.79 -23.64
CA SER A 199 0.19 -15.95 -22.53
C SER A 199 -0.31 -16.48 -21.19
N PHE A 200 -1.58 -16.91 -21.12
CA PHE A 200 -2.13 -17.58 -19.94
C PHE A 200 -1.36 -18.87 -19.62
N LEU A 201 -1.12 -19.74 -20.60
CA LEU A 201 -0.39 -20.98 -20.36
C LEU A 201 1.07 -20.74 -19.94
N GLN A 202 1.72 -19.69 -20.45
CA GLN A 202 3.07 -19.33 -20.04
C GLN A 202 3.13 -18.79 -18.61
N CYS A 203 2.11 -18.07 -18.17
CA CYS A 203 2.02 -17.58 -16.80
C CYS A 203 1.63 -18.70 -15.83
N VAL A 204 0.51 -19.34 -16.10
CA VAL A 204 -0.20 -20.16 -15.11
C VAL A 204 0.25 -21.62 -15.12
N VAL A 205 0.63 -22.15 -16.29
CA VAL A 205 0.92 -23.59 -16.47
C VAL A 205 2.41 -23.87 -16.53
N GLN A 206 3.23 -22.92 -16.96
CA GLN A 206 4.68 -23.07 -17.00
C GLN A 206 5.29 -22.50 -15.73
N THR A 207 6.29 -23.20 -15.20
CA THR A 207 7.06 -22.72 -14.05
C THR A 207 7.79 -21.42 -14.40
N HIS A 208 7.77 -20.48 -13.47
CA HIS A 208 8.47 -19.20 -13.58
C HIS A 208 8.99 -18.74 -12.22
N GLY A 209 10.03 -17.92 -12.20
CA GLY A 209 10.62 -17.38 -10.98
C GLY A 209 10.17 -15.97 -10.64
N PHE A 210 10.31 -15.63 -9.35
CA PHE A 210 9.94 -14.35 -8.72
C PHE A 210 10.51 -13.10 -9.40
N PHE A 211 11.65 -13.24 -10.09
CA PHE A 211 12.28 -12.13 -10.81
C PHE A 211 12.45 -12.40 -12.31
N ASP A 212 11.74 -13.36 -12.87
CA ASP A 212 11.71 -13.55 -14.32
C ASP A 212 10.90 -12.43 -14.99
N SER A 213 11.34 -11.99 -16.17
CA SER A 213 10.53 -11.09 -17.00
C SER A 213 9.42 -11.87 -17.71
N LYS A 214 8.19 -11.39 -17.55
CA LYS A 214 6.96 -12.01 -18.06
C LYS A 214 6.13 -11.00 -18.85
N THR A 215 4.87 -11.34 -19.12
CA THR A 215 3.92 -10.33 -19.59
C THR A 215 3.52 -9.41 -18.43
N ALA A 216 3.19 -8.16 -18.71
CA ALA A 216 2.72 -7.21 -17.69
C ALA A 216 1.45 -7.69 -16.96
N ALA A 217 0.64 -8.54 -17.61
CA ALA A 217 -0.51 -9.16 -16.98
C ALA A 217 -0.10 -10.20 -15.94
N CYS A 218 0.81 -11.11 -16.32
CA CYS A 218 1.33 -12.13 -15.42
C CYS A 218 2.06 -11.51 -14.22
N ALA A 219 3.00 -10.61 -14.47
CA ALA A 219 3.73 -9.94 -13.41
C ALA A 219 2.81 -9.22 -12.41
N TYR A 220 1.72 -8.64 -12.89
CA TYR A 220 0.75 -7.99 -12.03
C TYR A 220 -0.10 -8.97 -11.21
N THR A 221 -0.65 -10.01 -11.85
CA THR A 221 -1.51 -10.97 -11.15
C THR A 221 -0.72 -11.74 -10.10
N GLU A 222 0.48 -12.21 -10.45
CA GLU A 222 1.35 -12.92 -9.51
C GLU A 222 1.87 -11.99 -8.40
N GLY A 223 2.39 -10.81 -8.76
CA GLY A 223 2.91 -9.86 -7.77
C GLY A 223 1.83 -9.33 -6.81
N TRP A 224 0.57 -9.27 -7.27
CA TRP A 224 -0.57 -8.99 -6.41
C TRP A 224 -0.85 -10.12 -5.42
N ALA A 225 -0.85 -11.37 -5.90
CA ALA A 225 -1.04 -12.55 -5.06
C ALA A 225 0.08 -12.71 -4.02
N ASP A 226 1.33 -12.44 -4.40
CA ASP A 226 2.49 -12.42 -3.49
C ASP A 226 2.33 -11.36 -2.40
N PHE A 227 1.95 -10.14 -2.78
CA PHE A 227 1.71 -9.05 -1.84
C PHE A 227 0.60 -9.39 -0.82
N VAL A 228 -0.51 -9.97 -1.29
CA VAL A 228 -1.63 -10.35 -0.41
C VAL A 228 -1.24 -11.49 0.52
N ALA A 229 -0.48 -12.49 0.04
CA ALA A 229 0.01 -13.58 0.87
C ALA A 229 0.79 -13.08 2.08
N ILE A 230 1.75 -12.19 1.84
CA ILE A 230 2.61 -11.64 2.89
C ILE A 230 1.80 -10.77 3.84
N GLU A 231 0.90 -9.91 3.35
CA GLU A 231 0.08 -9.08 4.23
C GLU A 231 -0.84 -9.92 5.13
N VAL A 232 -1.41 -10.99 4.58
CA VAL A 232 -2.25 -11.92 5.32
C VAL A 232 -1.44 -12.59 6.42
N ASN A 233 -0.32 -13.22 6.07
CA ASN A 233 0.46 -14.01 7.02
C ASN A 233 1.19 -13.14 8.05
N LYS A 234 1.67 -11.96 7.65
CA LYS A 234 2.26 -10.96 8.58
C LYS A 234 1.29 -10.48 9.65
N SER A 235 0.00 -10.43 9.36
CA SER A 235 -1.03 -10.07 10.34
C SER A 235 -1.17 -11.10 11.47
N PHE A 236 -0.75 -12.35 11.24
CA PHE A 236 -0.75 -13.44 12.23
C PHE A 236 0.66 -13.71 12.81
N ASP A 237 1.72 -13.55 12.02
CA ASP A 237 3.12 -13.56 12.46
C ASP A 237 3.80 -12.24 12.06
N PRO A 238 3.93 -11.25 12.96
CA PRO A 238 4.51 -9.95 12.64
C PRO A 238 5.94 -9.97 12.09
N ASN A 239 6.67 -11.08 12.21
CA ASN A 239 8.02 -11.24 11.68
C ASN A 239 8.05 -11.79 10.25
N ASP A 240 6.90 -12.15 9.70
CA ASP A 240 6.78 -12.65 8.33
C ASP A 240 6.83 -11.48 7.33
N ASN A 241 7.99 -11.30 6.71
CA ASN A 241 8.24 -10.26 5.70
C ASN A 241 8.82 -10.84 4.41
N CYS A 242 8.67 -12.14 4.21
CA CYS A 242 9.18 -12.86 3.06
C CYS A 242 8.05 -13.68 2.44
N PHE A 243 8.15 -13.90 1.13
CA PHE A 243 7.41 -14.98 0.51
C PHE A 243 8.18 -16.28 0.72
N ASP A 244 7.58 -17.27 1.36
CA ASP A 244 8.16 -18.56 1.70
C ASP A 244 7.59 -19.66 0.79
N TRP A 245 8.46 -20.36 0.06
CA TRP A 245 8.08 -21.54 -0.74
C TRP A 245 8.21 -22.84 0.05
N ASP A 246 8.51 -22.75 1.34
CA ASP A 246 8.61 -23.88 2.25
C ASP A 246 7.98 -23.55 3.62
N ALA A 247 8.10 -24.44 4.60
CA ALA A 247 7.49 -24.28 5.92
C ALA A 247 8.29 -23.36 6.88
N ASN A 248 9.47 -22.88 6.47
CA ASN A 248 10.36 -22.10 7.33
C ASN A 248 10.12 -20.61 7.13
N HIS A 249 9.43 -19.99 8.09
CA HIS A 249 9.12 -18.56 8.04
C HIS A 249 10.38 -17.71 7.83
N CYS A 250 10.43 -16.97 6.74
CA CYS A 250 11.53 -16.09 6.36
C CYS A 250 12.92 -16.78 6.41
N GLY A 251 12.97 -18.09 6.14
CA GLY A 251 14.17 -18.92 6.19
C GLY A 251 14.18 -19.95 5.06
N GLY A 252 15.33 -20.57 4.80
CA GLY A 252 15.40 -21.61 3.75
C GLY A 252 15.18 -21.02 2.34
N PHE A 253 14.13 -21.50 1.64
CA PHE A 253 13.77 -21.03 0.30
C PHE A 253 12.68 -19.96 0.38
N SER A 254 13.13 -18.70 0.50
CA SER A 254 12.25 -17.54 0.67
C SER A 254 12.76 -16.28 -0.03
N GLN A 255 11.88 -15.29 -0.20
CA GLN A 255 12.20 -13.99 -0.77
C GLN A 255 11.60 -12.87 0.07
N ASN A 256 12.47 -12.13 0.76
CA ASN A 256 12.09 -10.88 1.41
C ASN A 256 11.70 -9.83 0.35
N ILE A 257 10.49 -9.29 0.41
CA ILE A 257 9.96 -8.37 -0.61
C ILE A 257 10.38 -6.90 -0.45
N GLU A 258 10.97 -6.55 0.69
CA GLU A 258 11.51 -5.21 1.01
C GLU A 258 12.94 -5.02 0.46
N THR A 259 13.69 -6.12 0.36
CA THR A 259 15.08 -6.09 -0.10
C THR A 259 15.32 -5.79 -1.58
N PRO A 260 14.44 -6.17 -2.53
CA PRO A 260 14.66 -5.88 -3.95
C PRO A 260 14.63 -4.38 -4.19
N HIS A 261 15.62 -3.87 -4.92
CA HIS A 261 15.66 -2.47 -5.28
C HIS A 261 16.22 -2.28 -6.69
N ARG A 262 15.99 -1.11 -7.28
CA ARG A 262 16.58 -0.71 -8.56
C ARG A 262 18.10 -0.90 -8.54
N GLY A 263 18.64 -1.55 -9.57
CA GLY A 263 20.08 -1.80 -9.69
C GLY A 263 20.63 -2.95 -8.82
N ASP A 264 19.80 -3.78 -8.20
CA ASP A 264 20.21 -4.99 -7.46
C ASP A 264 20.71 -6.14 -8.36
N GLY A 265 20.68 -5.97 -9.69
CA GLY A 265 21.11 -6.96 -10.68
C GLY A 265 20.04 -7.99 -11.08
N ARG A 266 18.81 -7.88 -10.56
CA ARG A 266 17.64 -8.65 -11.00
C ARG A 266 16.93 -7.93 -12.15
N ASN A 267 16.01 -8.61 -12.84
CA ASN A 267 15.22 -7.97 -13.89
C ASN A 267 14.42 -6.78 -13.31
N GLU A 268 14.18 -5.77 -14.14
CA GLU A 268 13.55 -4.51 -13.74
C GLU A 268 12.23 -4.26 -14.47
N GLY A 269 11.38 -3.43 -13.86
CA GLY A 269 10.13 -2.93 -14.45
C GLY A 269 8.88 -3.74 -14.07
N ASP A 270 7.73 -3.26 -14.57
CA ASP A 270 6.37 -3.75 -14.28
C ASP A 270 6.02 -5.09 -14.97
N THR A 271 7.01 -5.73 -15.58
CA THR A 271 6.92 -7.06 -16.18
C THR A 271 7.56 -8.13 -15.32
N VAL A 272 7.92 -7.80 -14.08
CA VAL A 272 8.58 -8.67 -13.10
C VAL A 272 7.73 -8.72 -11.83
N GLU A 273 7.25 -9.90 -11.45
CA GLU A 273 6.29 -10.07 -10.34
C GLU A 273 6.83 -9.54 -9.01
N GLY A 274 8.10 -9.85 -8.68
CA GLY A 274 8.71 -9.36 -7.46
C GLY A 274 8.89 -7.85 -7.40
N ARG A 275 8.92 -7.16 -8.55
CA ARG A 275 8.92 -5.69 -8.59
C ARG A 275 7.53 -5.11 -8.34
N VAL A 276 6.50 -5.80 -8.83
CA VAL A 276 5.11 -5.43 -8.56
C VAL A 276 4.77 -5.67 -7.08
N ALA A 277 5.12 -6.84 -6.53
CA ALA A 277 4.91 -7.19 -5.13
C ALA A 277 5.58 -6.17 -4.19
N GLY A 278 6.87 -5.90 -4.40
CA GLY A 278 7.59 -4.87 -3.63
C GLY A 278 6.98 -3.48 -3.81
N SER A 279 6.56 -3.09 -5.02
CA SER A 279 5.92 -1.78 -5.21
C SER A 279 4.59 -1.66 -4.47
N LEU A 280 3.78 -2.72 -4.40
CA LEU A 280 2.54 -2.73 -3.64
C LEU A 280 2.80 -2.66 -2.14
N TRP A 281 3.87 -3.31 -1.70
CA TRP A 281 4.33 -3.28 -0.32
C TRP A 281 4.80 -1.89 0.11
N ASP A 282 5.72 -1.26 -0.63
CA ASP A 282 6.17 0.12 -0.39
C ASP A 282 5.02 1.16 -0.55
N LEU A 283 3.89 0.79 -1.17
CA LEU A 283 2.72 1.66 -1.16
C LEU A 283 1.95 1.58 0.16
N TYR A 284 1.93 0.38 0.75
CA TYR A 284 1.12 -0.03 1.89
C TYR A 284 1.78 0.24 3.24
N ASP A 285 3.04 -0.15 3.36
CA ASP A 285 3.67 -0.28 4.65
C ASP A 285 3.99 1.10 5.26
N THR A 286 4.56 1.10 6.46
CA THR A 286 4.79 2.33 7.25
C THR A 286 6.26 2.57 7.55
N ASN A 287 7.15 1.70 7.08
CA ASN A 287 8.57 1.72 7.40
C ASN A 287 9.42 2.39 6.31
N ASN A 288 8.88 3.41 5.66
CA ASN A 288 9.51 4.25 4.64
C ASN A 288 11.05 4.35 4.68
N GLU A 289 11.73 3.61 3.80
CA GLU A 289 13.15 3.78 3.47
C GLU A 289 13.38 4.59 2.19
N SER A 290 14.60 5.12 1.98
CA SER A 290 15.06 5.83 0.75
C SER A 290 13.99 6.55 -0.09
N PHE A 291 13.39 5.84 -1.06
CA PHE A 291 12.39 6.32 -2.01
C PHE A 291 10.96 5.87 -1.67
N ASP A 292 10.80 4.93 -0.75
CA ASP A 292 9.51 4.66 -0.17
C ASP A 292 9.02 5.91 0.61
N ARG A 293 7.92 6.48 0.15
CA ARG A 293 7.30 7.70 0.69
C ARG A 293 5.79 7.56 0.89
N SER A 294 5.21 6.42 0.50
CA SER A 294 3.78 6.17 0.56
C SER A 294 3.43 5.41 1.84
N SER A 295 2.20 5.55 2.30
CA SER A 295 1.67 4.71 3.37
C SER A 295 0.15 4.79 3.30
N VAL A 296 -0.41 4.00 2.39
CA VAL A 296 -1.86 3.93 2.20
C VAL A 296 -2.42 2.70 2.89
N ASP A 297 -3.67 2.78 3.35
CA ASP A 297 -4.30 1.63 3.97
C ASP A 297 -4.59 0.50 2.97
N TRP A 298 -4.67 -0.71 3.51
CA TRP A 298 -4.99 -1.94 2.78
C TRP A 298 -6.27 -1.82 1.95
N SER A 299 -7.27 -1.12 2.48
CA SER A 299 -8.56 -0.92 1.81
C SER A 299 -8.46 -0.09 0.54
N SER A 300 -7.53 0.86 0.49
CA SER A 300 -7.27 1.75 -0.63
C SER A 300 -6.57 1.01 -1.77
N ILE A 301 -5.58 0.17 -1.44
CA ILE A 301 -4.90 -0.68 -2.44
C ILE A 301 -5.89 -1.69 -3.02
N TRP A 302 -6.66 -2.37 -2.17
CA TRP A 302 -7.69 -3.33 -2.58
C TRP A 302 -8.80 -2.69 -3.44
N ALA A 303 -9.19 -1.45 -3.15
CA ALA A 303 -10.18 -0.73 -3.94
C ALA A 303 -9.74 -0.50 -5.40
N ILE A 304 -8.44 -0.28 -5.65
CA ILE A 304 -7.91 -0.14 -7.02
C ILE A 304 -7.93 -1.48 -7.76
N GLN A 305 -7.53 -2.58 -7.11
CA GLN A 305 -7.55 -3.89 -7.77
C GLN A 305 -8.96 -4.30 -8.20
N ARG A 306 -9.97 -4.02 -7.37
CA ARG A 306 -11.37 -4.30 -7.72
C ARG A 306 -11.98 -3.34 -8.74
N ALA A 307 -11.28 -2.27 -9.10
CA ALA A 307 -11.73 -1.42 -10.18
C ALA A 307 -11.68 -2.19 -11.51
N THR A 308 -12.75 -2.08 -12.29
CA THR A 308 -12.89 -2.81 -13.55
C THR A 308 -11.70 -2.55 -14.49
N GLY A 309 -11.06 -3.63 -14.96
CA GLY A 309 -10.02 -3.55 -16.00
C GLY A 309 -8.58 -3.46 -15.50
N THR A 310 -8.35 -3.57 -14.19
CA THR A 310 -7.01 -3.60 -13.60
C THR A 310 -6.37 -4.97 -13.74
N PHE A 311 -5.82 -5.27 -14.92
CA PHE A 311 -5.15 -6.55 -15.23
C PHE A 311 -3.64 -6.44 -15.47
N ASN A 312 -3.07 -5.26 -15.25
CA ASN A 312 -1.63 -5.03 -15.29
C ASN A 312 -1.32 -3.83 -14.39
N PHE A 313 -0.06 -3.68 -13.99
CA PHE A 313 0.33 -2.65 -13.04
C PHE A 313 0.19 -1.23 -13.61
N ARG A 314 0.23 -1.10 -14.95
CA ARG A 314 -0.03 0.19 -15.59
C ARG A 314 -1.49 0.64 -15.42
N ALA A 315 -2.44 -0.28 -15.57
CA ALA A 315 -3.86 -0.01 -15.32
C ALA A 315 -4.13 0.29 -13.84
N PHE A 316 -3.39 -0.36 -12.93
CA PHE A 316 -3.41 -0.04 -11.49
C PHE A 316 -2.97 1.41 -11.28
N TRP A 317 -1.84 1.81 -11.86
CA TRP A 317 -1.32 3.18 -11.78
C TRP A 317 -2.25 4.24 -12.42
N ASP A 318 -2.81 3.94 -13.60
CA ASP A 318 -3.75 4.87 -14.25
C ASP A 318 -5.03 5.05 -13.38
N THR A 319 -5.49 4.00 -12.69
CA THR A 319 -6.60 4.07 -11.73
C THR A 319 -6.21 4.86 -10.47
N TRP A 320 -5.01 4.64 -9.93
CA TRP A 320 -4.45 5.45 -8.85
C TRP A 320 -4.46 6.94 -9.22
N GLY A 321 -3.98 7.28 -10.42
CA GLY A 321 -3.96 8.66 -10.90
C GLY A 321 -5.32 9.27 -11.20
N ALA A 322 -6.35 8.44 -11.46
CA ALA A 322 -7.73 8.91 -11.51
C ALA A 322 -8.26 9.24 -10.11
N GLN A 323 -7.97 8.39 -9.12
CA GLN A 323 -8.38 8.60 -7.72
C GLN A 323 -7.67 9.80 -7.08
N SER A 324 -6.41 10.05 -7.43
CA SER A 324 -5.61 11.17 -6.89
C SER A 324 -6.23 12.55 -7.16
N GLN A 325 -7.11 12.67 -8.16
CA GLN A 325 -7.77 13.93 -8.52
C GLN A 325 -8.83 14.35 -7.50
N THR A 326 -9.40 13.38 -6.76
CA THR A 326 -10.52 13.61 -5.84
C THR A 326 -10.25 13.12 -4.42
N ASN A 327 -9.20 12.32 -4.22
CA ASN A 327 -8.86 11.75 -2.94
C ASN A 327 -7.35 11.85 -2.67
N ALA A 328 -6.99 12.64 -1.66
CA ALA A 328 -5.60 12.93 -1.28
C ALA A 328 -4.83 11.69 -0.77
N VAL A 329 -5.52 10.60 -0.39
CA VAL A 329 -4.88 9.33 -0.01
C VAL A 329 -4.02 8.79 -1.16
N TYR A 330 -4.47 8.95 -2.41
CA TYR A 330 -3.75 8.47 -3.59
C TYR A 330 -2.73 9.51 -4.08
N ASN A 331 -1.85 9.96 -3.20
CA ASN A 331 -0.81 10.94 -3.54
C ASN A 331 0.15 10.36 -4.59
N LYS A 332 0.21 10.97 -5.78
CA LYS A 332 1.06 10.46 -6.88
C LYS A 332 2.55 10.72 -6.67
N HIS A 333 2.91 11.86 -6.08
CA HIS A 333 4.30 12.23 -5.83
C HIS A 333 5.02 11.20 -4.95
N ASN A 334 4.38 10.79 -3.86
CA ASN A 334 4.94 9.79 -2.95
C ASN A 334 4.88 8.38 -3.57
N ALA A 335 3.75 8.02 -4.16
CA ALA A 335 3.57 6.70 -4.75
C ALA A 335 4.60 6.41 -5.85
N VAL A 336 4.85 7.36 -6.76
CA VAL A 336 5.78 7.12 -7.87
C VAL A 336 7.23 6.92 -7.40
N GLN A 337 7.60 7.47 -6.24
CA GLN A 337 8.89 7.22 -5.60
C GLN A 337 8.98 5.80 -5.05
N SER A 338 7.95 5.31 -4.33
CA SER A 338 7.86 3.91 -3.88
C SER A 338 7.95 2.92 -5.06
N LEU A 339 7.26 3.20 -6.17
CA LEU A 339 7.35 2.41 -7.39
C LEU A 339 8.76 2.43 -8.00
N TYR A 340 9.39 3.61 -8.00
CA TYR A 340 10.73 3.80 -8.57
C TYR A 340 11.81 3.02 -7.80
N GLN A 341 11.66 2.89 -6.49
CA GLN A 341 12.51 2.04 -5.63
C GLN A 341 12.54 0.60 -6.16
N ASN A 342 11.37 0.08 -6.47
CA ASN A 342 11.14 -1.25 -7.02
C ASN A 342 11.34 -1.33 -8.53
N SER A 343 12.12 -0.42 -9.12
CA SER A 343 12.48 -0.37 -10.53
C SER A 343 11.35 -0.08 -11.53
N ILE A 344 10.12 0.20 -11.05
CA ILE A 344 8.99 0.59 -11.90
C ILE A 344 9.00 2.11 -12.08
N ASP A 345 9.31 2.57 -13.30
CA ASP A 345 9.40 4.00 -13.60
C ASP A 345 8.17 4.50 -14.37
N TYR A 346 7.18 5.02 -13.64
CA TYR A 346 6.03 5.74 -14.21
C TYR A 346 6.14 7.26 -14.04
N ASP A 347 7.26 7.74 -13.53
CA ASP A 347 7.53 9.14 -13.28
C ASP A 347 7.84 9.88 -14.60
N ASN A 348 7.22 11.03 -14.79
CA ASN A 348 7.54 11.93 -15.89
C ASN A 348 8.48 13.00 -15.37
N ALA A 349 9.62 13.19 -16.05
CA ALA A 349 10.55 14.25 -15.65
C ALA A 349 9.83 15.61 -15.64
N PRO A 350 10.16 16.52 -14.70
CA PRO A 350 9.45 17.77 -14.61
C PRO A 350 9.68 18.59 -15.86
N THR A 351 8.68 19.38 -16.21
CA THR A 351 8.74 20.27 -17.36
C THR A 351 8.96 21.70 -16.92
N SER A 352 9.52 22.51 -17.81
CA SER A 352 9.68 23.94 -17.57
C SER A 352 9.28 24.76 -18.79
N SER A 353 8.64 25.91 -18.54
CA SER A 353 8.25 26.88 -19.56
C SER A 353 9.21 28.07 -19.58
N PRO A 354 9.46 28.71 -20.75
CA PRO A 354 10.28 29.91 -20.80
C PRO A 354 9.72 31.01 -19.89
N VAL A 355 10.61 31.72 -19.20
CA VAL A 355 10.23 32.88 -18.39
C VAL A 355 10.60 34.15 -19.14
N SER A 356 9.70 35.11 -19.15
CA SER A 356 9.91 36.39 -19.83
C SER A 356 11.16 37.08 -19.30
N ASP A 357 12.00 37.55 -20.22
CA ASP A 357 13.12 38.43 -19.90
C ASP A 357 12.60 39.69 -19.19
N VAL A 358 13.19 40.04 -18.05
CA VAL A 358 12.84 41.26 -17.33
C VAL A 358 14.03 42.20 -17.26
N VAL A 359 13.75 43.48 -17.01
CA VAL A 359 14.73 44.55 -16.96
C VAL A 359 14.88 45.04 -15.53
N MET A 360 16.12 45.19 -15.10
CA MET A 360 16.48 45.67 -13.77
C MET A 360 17.56 46.76 -13.88
N LEU A 361 17.56 47.72 -12.97
CA LEU A 361 18.60 48.76 -12.92
C LEU A 361 19.83 48.26 -12.16
N GLN A 362 21.03 48.67 -12.61
CA GLN A 362 22.30 48.32 -11.98
C GLN A 362 22.33 48.64 -10.47
N GLY A 363 22.94 47.74 -9.68
CA GLY A 363 23.15 47.92 -8.24
C GLY A 363 21.90 47.86 -7.36
N MET A 364 20.76 47.41 -7.90
CA MET A 364 19.52 47.22 -7.15
C MET A 364 19.37 45.78 -6.64
N THR A 365 18.38 45.54 -5.78
CA THR A 365 17.80 44.21 -5.51
C THR A 365 16.45 44.11 -6.18
N ARG A 366 16.11 42.92 -6.65
CA ARG A 366 14.75 42.58 -7.07
C ARG A 366 14.28 41.44 -6.19
N ASP A 367 13.44 41.81 -5.26
CA ASP A 367 12.70 40.88 -4.40
C ASP A 367 11.58 40.24 -5.23
N ASN A 368 11.33 38.95 -5.00
CA ASN A 368 10.25 38.21 -5.66
C ASN A 368 10.32 38.28 -7.19
N ALA A 369 11.52 38.10 -7.77
CA ALA A 369 11.72 38.22 -9.21
C ALA A 369 10.97 37.12 -9.99
N VAL A 370 10.90 35.92 -9.41
CA VAL A 370 10.17 34.76 -9.95
C VAL A 370 9.48 34.04 -8.80
N ASP A 371 8.20 33.75 -8.95
CA ASP A 371 7.46 32.83 -8.08
C ASP A 371 7.65 31.39 -8.58
N LEU A 372 8.16 30.47 -7.76
CA LEU A 372 8.36 29.07 -8.18
C LEU A 372 7.08 28.23 -8.07
N TRP A 373 6.10 28.64 -7.26
CA TRP A 373 4.84 27.94 -7.05
C TRP A 373 3.75 28.32 -8.04
N SER A 374 3.78 29.53 -8.60
CA SER A 374 2.93 29.89 -9.75
C SER A 374 3.68 29.92 -11.08
N GLY A 375 4.99 29.70 -11.04
CA GLY A 375 5.89 29.94 -12.16
C GLY A 375 6.09 28.76 -13.12
N PRO A 376 7.30 28.64 -13.69
CA PRO A 376 7.49 27.96 -14.97
C PRO A 376 7.57 26.44 -14.87
N PHE A 377 7.76 25.90 -13.68
CA PHE A 377 7.91 24.47 -13.50
C PHE A 377 6.55 23.80 -13.39
N ASN A 378 6.40 22.62 -13.96
CA ASN A 378 5.22 21.82 -13.83
C ASN A 378 5.59 20.35 -13.87
N ASP A 379 4.95 19.55 -13.04
CA ASP A 379 5.13 18.12 -13.05
C ASP A 379 3.77 17.42 -13.11
N GLN A 380 3.74 16.21 -13.69
CA GLN A 380 2.49 15.48 -13.86
C GLN A 380 2.09 14.77 -12.57
N GLU A 381 3.06 14.26 -11.81
CA GLU A 381 2.86 13.48 -10.60
C GLU A 381 2.94 14.35 -9.34
N SER A 382 3.71 15.42 -9.37
CA SER A 382 4.04 16.26 -8.22
C SER A 382 3.37 17.63 -8.28
N ALA A 383 2.72 18.01 -7.19
CA ALA A 383 2.37 19.41 -6.98
C ALA A 383 3.65 20.23 -6.81
N ARG A 384 3.60 21.51 -7.22
CA ARG A 384 4.76 22.42 -7.09
C ARG A 384 5.25 22.58 -5.65
N SER A 385 4.37 22.38 -4.66
CA SER A 385 4.70 22.39 -3.23
C SER A 385 5.45 21.15 -2.76
N GLU A 386 5.37 20.05 -3.51
CA GLU A 386 6.06 18.78 -3.23
C GLU A 386 7.43 18.73 -3.91
N MET A 387 7.62 19.52 -4.97
CA MET A 387 8.90 19.67 -5.64
C MET A 387 9.91 20.48 -4.83
N THR A 388 11.19 20.15 -5.01
CA THR A 388 12.30 20.92 -4.44
C THR A 388 12.98 21.78 -5.51
N TYR A 389 13.44 22.98 -5.12
CA TYR A 389 14.04 23.95 -6.02
C TYR A 389 15.41 24.41 -5.52
N SER A 390 16.37 24.58 -6.43
CA SER A 390 17.71 25.05 -6.07
C SER A 390 18.31 25.95 -7.15
N VAL A 391 19.11 26.94 -6.73
CA VAL A 391 19.96 27.72 -7.65
C VAL A 391 21.19 26.88 -7.96
N VAL A 392 21.32 26.42 -9.21
CA VAL A 392 22.45 25.56 -9.62
C VAL A 392 23.56 26.34 -10.32
N ASN A 393 23.23 27.49 -10.93
CA ASN A 393 24.22 28.34 -11.57
C ASN A 393 23.75 29.79 -11.64
N THR A 394 24.68 30.75 -11.59
CA THR A 394 24.43 32.15 -11.89
C THR A 394 25.53 32.73 -12.77
N SER A 395 25.19 33.75 -13.55
CA SER A 395 26.19 34.51 -14.30
C SER A 395 27.16 35.23 -13.36
N ALA A 396 28.38 35.44 -13.81
CA ALA A 396 29.37 36.21 -13.06
C ALA A 396 28.81 37.60 -12.72
N ASN A 397 28.96 38.01 -11.45
CA ASN A 397 28.41 39.25 -10.90
C ASN A 397 26.87 39.31 -10.81
N CYS A 398 26.20 38.16 -10.76
CA CYS A 398 24.80 38.06 -10.38
C CYS A 398 24.60 37.20 -9.12
N GLY A 399 24.07 37.82 -8.06
CA GLY A 399 23.61 37.11 -6.87
C GLY A 399 22.16 36.68 -7.03
N ALA A 400 21.87 35.41 -6.78
CA ALA A 400 20.50 34.91 -6.72
C ALA A 400 20.34 33.99 -5.50
N ARG A 401 19.15 34.03 -4.88
CA ARG A 401 18.77 33.13 -3.79
C ARG A 401 17.30 32.76 -3.93
N ILE A 402 16.91 31.65 -3.31
CA ILE A 402 15.50 31.31 -3.11
C ILE A 402 15.16 31.66 -1.67
N ASP A 403 14.09 32.42 -1.46
CA ASP A 403 13.62 32.80 -0.13
C ASP A 403 12.69 31.74 0.49
N SER A 404 12.25 31.98 1.73
CA SER A 404 11.35 31.05 2.44
C SER A 404 9.94 30.97 1.85
N ASN A 405 9.57 31.89 0.95
CA ASN A 405 8.29 31.91 0.27
C ASN A 405 8.40 31.31 -1.15
N HIS A 406 9.52 30.65 -1.46
CA HIS A 406 9.81 30.02 -2.74
C HIS A 406 9.89 31.00 -3.92
N TYR A 407 10.28 32.24 -3.64
CA TYR A 407 10.60 33.20 -4.69
C TYR A 407 12.10 33.23 -4.96
N VAL A 408 12.46 33.42 -6.23
CA VAL A 408 13.83 33.76 -6.62
C VAL A 408 14.03 35.25 -6.45
N ASP A 409 15.02 35.62 -5.64
CA ASP A 409 15.47 36.99 -5.46
C ASP A 409 16.79 37.24 -6.19
N ILE A 410 16.92 38.41 -6.80
CA ILE A 410 18.15 38.86 -7.46
C ILE A 410 18.79 39.98 -6.64
N ASP A 411 20.06 39.80 -6.27
CA ASP A 411 20.82 40.77 -5.49
C ASP A 411 22.08 41.22 -6.23
N LEU A 412 22.08 42.48 -6.68
CA LEU A 412 23.21 43.12 -7.34
C LEU A 412 23.88 44.18 -6.46
N ARG A 413 23.57 44.25 -5.16
CA ARG A 413 24.18 45.25 -4.24
C ARG A 413 25.69 45.07 -4.12
N PHE A 414 26.17 43.84 -4.22
CA PHE A 414 27.60 43.51 -4.21
C PHE A 414 28.30 43.80 -5.55
N TYR A 415 27.53 44.14 -6.59
CA TYR A 415 28.01 44.43 -7.95
C TYR A 415 27.39 45.74 -8.50
N PRO A 416 27.61 46.89 -7.85
CA PRO A 416 26.84 48.12 -8.11
C PRO A 416 27.09 48.74 -9.51
N THR A 417 28.17 48.33 -10.17
CA THR A 417 28.56 48.81 -11.50
C THR A 417 28.26 47.80 -12.61
N PHE A 418 27.68 46.63 -12.28
CA PHE A 418 27.38 45.60 -13.27
C PHE A 418 26.28 46.06 -14.23
N ILE A 419 26.56 45.91 -15.52
CA ILE A 419 25.64 46.14 -16.64
C ILE A 419 25.82 44.94 -17.56
N GLY A 420 24.72 44.37 -18.04
CA GLY A 420 24.78 43.19 -18.89
C GLY A 420 23.63 42.24 -18.60
N ILE A 421 23.89 40.95 -18.75
CA ILE A 421 22.88 39.91 -18.59
C ILE A 421 23.18 39.15 -17.31
N CYS A 422 22.22 39.11 -16.40
CA CYS A 422 22.20 38.13 -15.32
C CYS A 422 21.35 36.94 -15.77
N ASN A 423 22.00 35.80 -16.01
CA ASN A 423 21.30 34.52 -16.10
C ASN A 423 21.36 33.80 -14.75
N VAL A 424 20.21 33.30 -14.29
CA VAL A 424 20.08 32.43 -13.12
C VAL A 424 19.50 31.11 -13.58
N THR A 425 20.16 30.00 -13.27
CA THR A 425 19.64 28.66 -13.55
C THR A 425 19.06 28.08 -12.27
N ILE A 426 17.76 27.77 -12.30
CA ILE A 426 17.08 27.05 -11.22
C ILE A 426 16.84 25.62 -11.68
N ARG A 427 17.09 24.68 -10.79
CA ARG A 427 16.72 23.28 -10.92
C ARG A 427 15.47 23.00 -10.11
N ALA A 428 14.47 22.39 -10.73
CA ALA A 428 13.36 21.76 -10.04
C ALA A 428 13.59 20.24 -10.02
N ASN A 429 13.25 19.60 -8.90
CA ASN A 429 13.41 18.16 -8.65
C ASN A 429 12.11 17.62 -8.02
N ASP A 430 11.54 16.58 -8.63
CA ASP A 430 10.33 15.87 -8.16
C ASP A 430 10.63 14.75 -7.14
N GLY A 431 11.89 14.59 -6.74
CA GLY A 431 12.36 13.50 -5.89
C GLY A 431 13.19 12.46 -6.65
N ILE A 432 12.93 12.29 -7.96
CA ILE A 432 13.55 11.28 -8.82
C ILE A 432 14.34 11.95 -9.96
N LYS A 433 13.65 12.79 -10.75
CA LYS A 433 14.15 13.44 -11.96
C LYS A 433 14.20 14.96 -11.77
N THR A 434 14.98 15.62 -12.62
CA THR A 434 15.22 17.06 -12.50
C THR A 434 15.12 17.78 -13.84
N VAL A 435 14.70 19.04 -13.79
CA VAL A 435 14.74 19.95 -14.95
C VAL A 435 15.37 21.29 -14.56
N ASP A 436 16.17 21.82 -15.46
CA ASP A 436 16.77 23.14 -15.31
C ASP A 436 16.05 24.17 -16.17
N ASN A 437 15.86 25.38 -15.64
CA ASN A 437 15.38 26.52 -16.40
C ASN A 437 16.22 27.76 -16.11
N VAL A 438 16.41 28.60 -17.13
CA VAL A 438 17.26 29.79 -17.07
C VAL A 438 16.40 31.05 -17.12
N PHE A 439 16.48 31.85 -16.07
CA PHE A 439 15.87 33.16 -15.95
C PHE A 439 16.86 34.22 -16.36
N ARG A 440 16.41 35.15 -17.21
CA ARG A 440 17.26 36.23 -17.71
C ARG A 440 16.77 37.59 -17.23
N GLU A 441 17.67 38.31 -16.57
CA GLU A 441 17.50 39.70 -16.20
C GLU A 441 18.49 40.59 -16.98
N ASN A 442 17.95 41.54 -17.73
CA ASN A 442 18.72 42.54 -18.45
C ASN A 442 19.03 43.72 -17.52
N ILE A 443 20.29 43.87 -17.14
CA ILE A 443 20.76 44.89 -16.20
C ILE A 443 21.15 46.15 -16.96
N LEU A 444 20.37 47.21 -16.78
CA LEU A 444 20.54 48.48 -17.47
C LEU A 444 21.21 49.54 -16.60
N ARG A 445 21.91 50.44 -17.29
CA ARG A 445 22.56 51.60 -16.67
C ARG A 445 21.52 52.59 -16.14
N ILE A 446 21.78 53.15 -14.97
CA ILE A 446 21.05 54.32 -14.47
C ILE A 446 21.53 55.54 -15.26
N ALA A 447 20.71 56.03 -16.20
CA ALA A 447 21.04 57.18 -17.04
C ALA A 447 20.98 58.52 -16.30
N GLY A 448 20.22 58.60 -15.20
CA GLY A 448 20.11 59.79 -14.35
C GLY A 448 19.24 59.52 -13.14
N ARG A 449 19.49 60.25 -12.04
CA ARG A 449 18.62 60.24 -10.85
C ARG A 449 17.89 61.59 -10.80
N ASN A 450 16.58 61.56 -10.97
CA ASN A 450 15.74 62.76 -10.80
C ASN A 450 15.24 62.77 -9.36
N PHE A 451 15.75 63.72 -8.57
CA PHE A 451 15.21 63.97 -7.23
C PHE A 451 14.07 64.97 -7.37
N LEU A 452 12.83 64.53 -7.14
CA LEU A 452 11.70 65.44 -7.05
C LEU A 452 11.78 66.16 -5.71
N PRO A 453 11.83 67.50 -5.68
CA PRO A 453 11.73 68.23 -4.42
C PRO A 453 10.35 67.98 -3.81
N LEU A 454 10.33 67.45 -2.59
CA LEU A 454 9.11 67.31 -1.80
C LEU A 454 8.67 68.71 -1.35
N ILE A 455 7.73 69.32 -2.07
CA ILE A 455 7.11 70.57 -1.62
C ILE A 455 6.01 70.19 -0.61
N ILE A 456 6.36 70.20 0.67
CA ILE A 456 5.37 70.19 1.74
C ILE A 456 4.79 71.60 1.77
N SER A 457 3.59 71.79 1.20
CA SER A 457 2.85 73.02 1.42
C SER A 457 2.35 73.01 2.87
N ASN A 458 2.98 73.80 3.73
CA ASN A 458 2.36 74.18 4.99
C ASN A 458 1.08 74.96 4.64
N LEU A 459 -0.06 74.31 4.76
CA LEU A 459 -1.37 74.96 4.83
C LEU A 459 -1.49 75.60 6.21
N ASP A 460 -0.68 76.63 6.48
CA ASP A 460 -0.91 77.59 7.56
C ASP A 460 -0.28 78.91 7.11
N GLY A 461 -1.14 79.82 6.67
CA GLY A 461 -0.73 81.10 6.10
C GLY A 461 0.03 81.98 7.09
N SER A 462 1.32 82.17 6.85
CA SER A 462 2.01 83.45 7.09
C SER A 462 3.34 83.43 6.34
N GLY A 463 3.54 84.39 5.45
CA GLY A 463 4.72 84.48 4.61
C GLY A 463 5.98 84.92 5.37
N VAL A 464 7.14 84.58 4.81
CA VAL A 464 8.26 85.47 4.43
C VAL A 464 9.32 84.62 3.70
N ASP A 465 9.97 85.25 2.73
CA ASP A 465 10.82 84.74 1.66
C ASP A 465 12.11 83.96 2.03
N SER A 466 12.41 83.03 1.12
CA SER A 466 13.72 82.64 0.55
C SER A 466 15.00 82.55 1.41
N ALA A 467 15.60 81.36 1.42
CA ALA A 467 17.02 81.19 1.10
C ALA A 467 17.29 79.77 0.57
N ALA A 468 17.54 79.67 -0.73
CA ALA A 468 18.24 78.51 -1.29
C ALA A 468 19.71 78.59 -0.87
N SER A 469 20.24 77.54 -0.26
CA SER A 469 21.68 77.37 -0.03
C SER A 469 22.07 75.90 -0.04
N SER A 470 22.78 75.53 -1.10
CA SER A 470 23.84 74.53 -1.21
C SER A 470 23.62 73.11 -0.66
N ILE A 471 23.39 72.16 -1.57
CA ILE A 471 23.79 70.77 -1.34
C ILE A 471 24.97 70.49 -2.27
N SER A 472 26.17 70.45 -1.68
CA SER A 472 27.34 69.81 -2.29
C SER A 472 27.44 68.37 -1.77
N PRO A 473 27.89 67.40 -2.60
CA PRO A 473 28.01 66.01 -2.19
C PRO A 473 29.26 65.84 -1.33
N SER A 474 29.13 65.24 -0.15
CA SER A 474 30.29 64.76 0.60
C SER A 474 30.05 63.33 1.06
N ALA A 475 31.09 62.52 0.86
CA ALA A 475 31.15 61.10 1.09
C ALA A 475 31.14 60.73 2.58
N GLU A 476 30.70 59.50 2.83
CA GLU A 476 31.01 58.58 3.94
C GLU A 476 31.30 59.15 5.35
N LYS A 477 30.46 58.72 6.30
CA LYS A 477 30.95 58.10 7.54
C LYS A 477 29.88 57.23 8.20
N GLU A 478 30.17 55.94 8.32
CA GLU A 478 29.52 55.02 9.27
C GLU A 478 29.62 55.56 10.70
N VAL A 479 28.54 55.45 11.49
CA VAL A 479 28.54 55.00 12.89
C VAL A 479 27.12 54.45 13.23
N PHE A 480 27.05 53.21 13.72
CA PHE A 480 25.87 52.55 14.30
C PHE A 480 25.27 53.30 15.50
N PRO A 481 23.98 53.04 15.84
CA PRO A 481 23.78 52.37 17.11
C PRO A 481 22.84 51.16 17.03
N LEU A 482 23.28 50.08 17.69
CA LEU A 482 22.44 49.02 18.23
C LEU A 482 21.32 49.62 19.09
N ILE A 483 20.07 49.28 18.78
CA ILE A 483 19.00 49.23 19.79
C ILE A 483 18.36 47.85 19.70
N SER A 484 18.64 47.08 20.75
CA SER A 484 17.98 45.84 21.15
C SER A 484 16.51 46.12 21.49
N ALA A 485 15.61 45.35 20.89
CA ALA A 485 14.30 45.06 21.48
C ALA A 485 13.93 43.60 21.16
N TYR A 486 14.28 42.72 22.10
CA TYR A 486 13.59 41.44 22.27
C TYR A 486 12.10 41.67 22.56
N PRO A 487 11.22 40.78 22.09
CA PRO A 487 10.15 40.27 22.92
C PRO A 487 10.52 38.86 23.39
N ALA A 488 10.54 38.68 24.71
CA ALA A 488 10.57 37.37 25.37
C ALA A 488 9.16 36.73 25.29
N PRO A 489 9.05 35.42 25.56
CA PRO A 489 8.02 34.53 25.03
C PRO A 489 6.70 34.59 25.83
N MET A 490 5.58 34.39 25.13
CA MET A 490 4.33 34.01 25.81
C MET A 490 4.38 32.52 26.14
N GLU A 491 4.36 32.25 27.44
CA GLU A 491 4.14 30.94 28.02
C GLU A 491 2.76 30.35 27.68
N SER A 492 2.79 29.03 27.66
CA SER A 492 1.73 28.03 27.56
C SER A 492 0.40 28.39 28.22
N ASN A 493 -0.69 28.11 27.50
CA ASN A 493 -1.90 27.57 28.11
C ASN A 493 -2.15 26.18 27.53
N ASN A 494 -1.78 25.18 28.34
CA ASN A 494 -2.27 23.81 28.23
C ASN A 494 -3.78 23.81 28.45
N ASN A 495 -4.52 23.20 27.54
CA ASN A 495 -5.82 22.57 27.80
C ASN A 495 -5.97 21.45 26.76
N ASP A 496 -5.26 20.36 27.02
CA ASP A 496 -5.61 19.06 26.47
C ASP A 496 -6.89 18.59 27.15
N SER A 497 -7.99 18.56 26.39
CA SER A 497 -9.14 17.74 26.71
C SER A 497 -9.11 16.53 25.78
N GLU A 498 -8.74 15.38 26.35
CA GLU A 498 -8.90 14.06 25.79
C GLU A 498 -10.35 13.88 25.30
N ALA A 499 -10.52 13.76 23.98
CA ALA A 499 -11.74 13.21 23.40
C ALA A 499 -11.44 11.77 22.97
N GLN A 500 -11.73 10.84 23.86
CA GLN A 500 -11.88 9.43 23.54
C GLN A 500 -12.97 9.30 22.46
N SER A 501 -12.58 8.95 21.25
CA SER A 501 -13.50 8.54 20.19
C SER A 501 -13.83 7.06 20.41
N THR A 502 -15.02 6.81 20.97
CA THR A 502 -15.64 5.49 21.02
C THR A 502 -16.14 5.13 19.63
N PHE A 503 -15.59 4.06 19.06
CA PHE A 503 -16.09 3.36 17.89
C PHE A 503 -17.50 2.83 18.19
N ASN A 504 -18.51 3.23 17.40
CA ASN A 504 -19.88 2.72 17.46
C ASN A 504 -20.19 2.08 16.09
N PRO A 505 -20.40 0.75 15.98
CA PRO A 505 -20.53 0.08 14.69
C PRO A 505 -21.88 0.24 13.97
N ASP A 506 -22.89 0.92 14.55
CA ASP A 506 -24.26 0.86 14.02
C ASP A 506 -24.73 2.15 13.31
N ASN A 507 -24.07 2.57 12.23
CA ASN A 507 -24.65 3.57 11.32
C ASN A 507 -24.29 3.29 9.85
N ASN A 508 -25.04 2.37 9.25
CA ASN A 508 -25.05 2.14 7.80
C ASN A 508 -26.23 2.92 7.17
N PRO A 509 -25.99 3.88 6.26
CA PRO A 509 -27.07 4.60 5.59
C PRO A 509 -27.35 3.97 4.21
N TYR A 510 -27.92 2.77 4.19
CA TYR A 510 -28.55 2.22 2.98
C TYR A 510 -29.89 1.56 3.31
N PRO A 511 -30.99 1.93 2.62
CA PRO A 511 -32.29 1.32 2.86
C PRO A 511 -32.32 -0.10 2.27
N ALA A 512 -32.72 -1.07 3.10
CA ALA A 512 -33.03 -2.42 2.65
C ALA A 512 -34.18 -2.41 1.61
N PRO A 513 -34.12 -3.25 0.56
CA PRO A 513 -35.28 -3.48 -0.30
C PRO A 513 -36.33 -4.32 0.46
N GLN A 514 -37.57 -3.85 0.45
CA GLN A 514 -38.76 -4.54 0.95
C GLN A 514 -39.38 -5.39 -0.19
N PRO A 515 -40.24 -6.39 0.14
CA PRO A 515 -40.20 -7.77 -0.35
C PRO A 515 -40.63 -8.02 -1.80
#